data_AF-K2GZV8-F1
#
_entry.id   AF-K2GZV8-F1
#
_cell.length_a   1.000
_cell.length_b   1.000
_cell.length_c   1.000
_cell.angle_alpha   90.00
_cell.angle_beta   90.00
_cell.angle_gamma   90.00
#
_symmetry.space_group_name_H-M   'P 1'
#
loop_
_entity.id
_entity.type
_entity.pdbx_description
1 polymer ?
#
loop_
_entity_poly.entity_id
_entity_poly.type
_entity_poly.pdbx_seq_one_letter_code
_entity_poly.pdbx_strand_id
1 'polypeptide(L)'
;MSLSKEEIEKKRILVVGAGGIGCEVLKNILLIGFKHLEVIDLDVIDLSNLNRQFLFNKNHIGQPKSVIAAQVSKERYGPEAEIIAHHCEIQNNKFNIDYYKTFDIVINALDNLNARKHVNRMCVCANVPLIDGGTSGFIGQTTPIIPKETECYECQPKVPPKGYAVCTIRSNPSTAVHCVFWSKQLIQKLFGNADDGNYLNDFQFASTATRWKEVYDKVFTFDIKVLHQSEELWKLRKKPNIWTYEEIINCSDTSPLKEVKPFVKLYYKSFNILQQRYENKGPFEFEKDDDDMIDFITACTNIRCAIFNLQGISRFEVQEKAGNIIPAIPTTNSIISGLMIIEMMKVLSQNKTNLRICYLAKKPLKNHLLTFEKTSQPNKQCYICGNEVSEFVCDLEVFTLKDIIDQITERCSLINPTVLKGDQLLYESGEDLEKEEVQMYEKVGKKKLIELGFKDGETVLFKDDIKTMTFILKEENRKHDAIKEEIKDSKKHF
;
A
#
# COMPACT_ATOMS: atom_id res chain seq x y z
N MET A 1 -9.19 -32.54 -11.75
CA MET A 1 -8.26 -33.58 -11.27
C MET A 1 -7.42 -32.98 -10.16
N SER A 2 -7.10 -33.72 -9.10
CA SER A 2 -6.13 -33.30 -8.09
C SER A 2 -4.72 -33.52 -8.63
N LEU A 3 -3.81 -32.57 -8.42
CA LEU A 3 -2.39 -32.73 -8.77
C LEU A 3 -1.79 -33.90 -7.99
N SER A 4 -0.95 -34.69 -8.66
CA SER A 4 -0.12 -35.69 -8.01
C SER A 4 0.96 -35.05 -7.15
N LYS A 5 1.52 -35.81 -6.21
CA LYS A 5 2.64 -35.36 -5.36
C LYS A 5 3.84 -34.90 -6.21
N GLU A 6 4.19 -35.66 -7.25
CA GLU A 6 5.31 -35.33 -8.13
C GLU A 6 5.07 -34.04 -8.92
N GLU A 7 3.84 -33.79 -9.35
CA GLU A 7 3.50 -32.51 -10.00
C GLU A 7 3.62 -31.35 -9.03
N ILE A 8 3.14 -31.49 -7.79
CA ILE A 8 3.26 -30.46 -6.74
C ILE A 8 4.73 -30.14 -6.46
N GLU A 9 5.56 -31.16 -6.26
CA GLU A 9 6.97 -30.98 -5.91
C GLU A 9 7.76 -30.23 -6.99
N LYS A 10 7.37 -30.36 -8.28
CA LYS A 10 8.04 -29.69 -9.41
C LYS A 10 7.62 -28.24 -9.61
N LYS A 11 6.53 -27.78 -8.99
CA LYS A 11 6.03 -26.40 -9.19
C LYS A 11 6.94 -25.38 -8.52
N ARG A 12 7.23 -24.30 -9.24
CA ARG A 12 7.96 -23.13 -8.73
C ARG A 12 6.98 -22.02 -8.36
N ILE A 13 7.06 -21.54 -7.12
CA ILE A 13 6.16 -20.51 -6.60
C ILE A 13 6.96 -19.30 -6.12
N LEU A 14 6.51 -18.11 -6.53
CA LEU A 14 7.00 -16.84 -5.99
C LEU A 14 6.01 -16.29 -4.97
N VAL A 15 6.47 -16.00 -3.76
CA VAL A 15 5.69 -15.31 -2.72
C VAL A 15 6.25 -13.91 -2.51
N VAL A 16 5.45 -12.89 -2.82
CA VAL A 16 5.83 -11.48 -2.68
C VAL A 16 5.22 -10.92 -1.40
N GLY A 17 6.06 -10.69 -0.39
CA GLY A 17 5.70 -10.27 0.96
C GLY A 17 5.80 -11.41 1.98
N ALA A 18 6.57 -11.18 3.04
CA ALA A 18 6.78 -12.07 4.19
C ALA A 18 6.11 -11.51 5.46
N GLY A 19 5.01 -10.77 5.29
CA GLY A 19 4.19 -10.23 6.37
C GLY A 19 3.24 -11.26 7.00
N GLY A 20 2.08 -10.80 7.50
CA GLY A 20 1.10 -11.66 8.17
C GLY A 20 0.54 -12.76 7.26
N ILE A 21 0.03 -12.38 6.09
CA ILE A 21 -0.42 -13.33 5.07
C ILE A 21 0.76 -14.17 4.55
N GLY A 22 1.91 -13.55 4.30
CA GLY A 22 3.09 -14.22 3.75
C GLY A 22 3.58 -15.38 4.61
N CYS A 23 3.66 -15.19 5.93
CA CYS A 23 4.02 -16.24 6.88
C CYS A 23 3.04 -17.44 6.84
N GLU A 24 1.74 -17.17 6.75
CA GLU A 24 0.70 -18.20 6.65
C GLU A 24 0.75 -18.95 5.31
N VAL A 25 0.97 -18.21 4.21
CA VAL A 25 1.12 -18.77 2.86
C VAL A 25 2.31 -19.72 2.81
N LEU A 26 3.48 -19.32 3.33
CA LEU A 26 4.67 -20.18 3.38
C LEU A 26 4.39 -21.49 4.12
N LYS A 27 3.78 -21.42 5.32
CA LYS A 27 3.38 -22.62 6.06
C LYS A 27 2.46 -23.50 5.23
N ASN A 28 1.41 -22.93 4.64
CA ASN A 28 0.41 -23.72 3.92
C ASN A 28 0.99 -24.41 2.68
N ILE A 29 1.84 -23.72 1.93
CA ILE A 29 2.49 -24.26 0.73
C ILE A 29 3.43 -25.42 1.08
N LEU A 30 4.27 -25.25 2.10
CA LEU A 30 5.20 -26.29 2.53
C LEU A 30 4.47 -27.51 3.09
N LEU A 31 3.41 -27.32 3.89
CA LEU A 31 2.58 -28.41 4.41
C LEU A 31 1.85 -29.20 3.31
N ILE A 32 1.56 -28.58 2.16
CA ILE A 32 0.98 -29.28 1.00
C ILE A 32 2.05 -30.11 0.25
N GLY A 33 3.33 -29.75 0.38
CA GLY A 33 4.45 -30.49 -0.21
C GLY A 33 5.14 -29.82 -1.39
N PHE A 34 4.87 -28.53 -1.65
CA PHE A 34 5.65 -27.77 -2.63
C PHE A 34 7.09 -27.59 -2.15
N LYS A 35 8.05 -27.72 -3.06
CA LYS A 35 9.49 -27.74 -2.72
C LYS A 35 10.29 -26.56 -3.25
N HIS A 36 9.88 -25.90 -4.33
CA HIS A 36 10.67 -24.82 -4.94
C HIS A 36 9.99 -23.46 -4.77
N LEU A 37 10.56 -22.63 -3.90
CA LEU A 37 9.97 -21.37 -3.46
C LEU A 37 10.97 -20.24 -3.56
N GLU A 38 10.48 -19.07 -3.96
CA GLU A 38 11.20 -17.82 -3.75
C GLU A 38 10.34 -16.84 -2.94
N VAL A 39 10.97 -16.14 -2.00
CA VAL A 39 10.31 -15.16 -1.12
C VAL A 39 11.00 -13.82 -1.21
N ILE A 40 10.22 -12.76 -1.40
CA ILE A 40 10.72 -11.39 -1.52
C ILE A 40 10.06 -10.51 -0.46
N ASP A 41 10.85 -9.78 0.31
CA ASP A 41 10.37 -8.76 1.25
C ASP A 41 11.46 -7.70 1.51
N LEU A 42 11.08 -6.42 1.59
CA LEU A 42 12.01 -5.31 1.77
C LEU A 42 12.25 -4.96 3.25
N ASP A 43 11.41 -5.45 4.15
CA ASP A 43 11.44 -5.05 5.56
C ASP A 43 12.34 -5.96 6.42
N VAL A 44 12.69 -5.43 7.58
CA VAL A 44 13.24 -6.17 8.71
C VAL A 44 12.16 -6.45 9.77
N ILE A 45 12.39 -7.45 10.61
CA ILE A 45 11.46 -7.87 11.66
C ILE A 45 11.45 -6.85 12.80
N ASP A 46 10.24 -6.49 13.26
CA ASP A 46 10.03 -5.67 14.44
C ASP A 46 9.21 -6.39 15.51
N LEU A 47 9.36 -5.97 16.77
CA LEU A 47 8.59 -6.48 17.91
C LEU A 47 7.08 -6.52 17.63
N SER A 48 6.58 -5.52 16.94
CA SER A 48 5.16 -5.38 16.65
C SER A 48 4.63 -6.29 15.55
N ASN A 49 5.51 -6.99 14.85
CA ASN A 49 5.15 -8.02 13.90
C ASN A 49 4.77 -9.32 14.61
N LEU A 50 5.31 -9.56 15.81
CA LEU A 50 5.23 -10.84 16.51
C LEU A 50 3.81 -11.24 16.92
N ASN A 51 2.88 -10.29 17.02
CA ASN A 51 1.48 -10.60 17.33
C ASN A 51 0.75 -11.32 16.18
N ARG A 52 1.26 -11.24 14.94
CA ARG A 52 0.57 -11.73 13.73
C ARG A 52 1.46 -12.37 12.65
N GLN A 53 2.76 -12.46 12.90
CA GLN A 53 3.77 -13.05 12.00
C GLN A 53 4.51 -14.14 12.77
N PHE A 54 3.86 -15.30 12.91
CA PHE A 54 4.25 -16.36 13.85
C PHE A 54 5.58 -17.08 13.52
N LEU A 55 6.17 -16.83 12.33
CA LEU A 55 7.51 -17.30 11.98
C LEU A 55 8.60 -16.52 12.72
N PHE A 56 8.27 -15.37 13.32
CA PHE A 56 9.22 -14.49 13.97
C PHE A 56 9.12 -14.59 15.49
N ASN A 57 10.25 -14.39 16.17
CA ASN A 57 10.33 -14.30 17.62
C ASN A 57 11.22 -13.12 18.02
N LYS A 58 11.37 -12.87 19.33
CA LYS A 58 12.14 -11.73 19.85
C LYS A 58 13.61 -11.72 19.43
N ASN A 59 14.22 -12.89 19.21
CA ASN A 59 15.62 -13.00 18.81
C ASN A 59 15.84 -12.62 17.34
N HIS A 60 14.78 -12.58 16.53
CA HIS A 60 14.85 -12.24 15.12
C HIS A 60 14.68 -10.73 14.83
N ILE A 61 14.42 -9.91 15.86
CA ILE A 61 14.20 -8.46 15.68
C ILE A 61 15.43 -7.81 15.02
N GLY A 62 15.18 -6.97 14.02
CA GLY A 62 16.21 -6.29 13.22
C GLY A 62 16.73 -7.10 12.04
N GLN A 63 16.39 -8.39 11.92
CA GLN A 63 16.84 -9.24 10.83
C GLN A 63 15.86 -9.19 9.64
N PRO A 64 16.31 -9.43 8.39
CA PRO A 64 15.45 -9.40 7.21
C PRO A 64 14.27 -10.38 7.27
N LYS A 65 13.05 -9.90 7.00
CA LYS A 65 11.84 -10.75 7.06
C LYS A 65 11.89 -11.92 6.09
N SER A 66 12.25 -11.67 4.83
CA SER A 66 12.30 -12.70 3.79
C SER A 66 13.25 -13.84 4.15
N VAL A 67 14.44 -13.50 4.64
CA VAL A 67 15.48 -14.47 5.02
C VAL A 67 15.02 -15.34 6.20
N ILE A 68 14.55 -14.71 7.29
CA ILE A 68 14.12 -15.44 8.47
C ILE A 68 12.84 -16.22 8.21
N ALA A 69 11.90 -15.69 7.42
CA ALA A 69 10.69 -16.41 7.05
C ALA A 69 11.02 -17.67 6.25
N ALA A 70 11.93 -17.58 5.27
CA ALA A 70 12.41 -18.72 4.50
C ALA A 70 13.08 -19.76 5.40
N GLN A 71 14.01 -19.34 6.26
CA GLN A 71 14.72 -20.24 7.18
C GLN A 71 13.76 -20.97 8.12
N VAL A 72 12.94 -20.22 8.88
CA VAL A 72 12.06 -20.79 9.91
C VAL A 72 10.96 -21.65 9.29
N SER A 73 10.41 -21.25 8.14
CA SER A 73 9.39 -22.04 7.46
C SER A 73 9.95 -23.35 6.91
N LYS A 74 11.15 -23.33 6.31
CA LYS A 74 11.87 -24.53 5.87
C LYS A 74 12.11 -25.49 7.04
N GLU A 75 12.70 -25.01 8.13
CA GLU A 75 13.02 -25.82 9.32
C GLU A 75 11.78 -26.49 9.92
N ARG A 76 10.65 -25.77 9.96
CA ARG A 76 9.43 -26.26 10.63
C ARG A 76 8.49 -27.08 9.75
N TYR A 77 8.36 -26.74 8.47
CA TYR A 77 7.26 -27.22 7.64
C TYR A 77 7.71 -27.94 6.37
N GLY A 78 8.93 -27.70 5.88
CA GLY A 78 9.43 -28.40 4.70
C GLY A 78 10.96 -28.47 4.67
N PRO A 79 11.58 -29.35 5.46
CA PRO A 79 13.05 -29.46 5.55
C PRO A 79 13.73 -29.77 4.21
N GLU A 80 13.03 -30.46 3.31
CA GLU A 80 13.49 -30.79 1.95
C GLU A 80 13.29 -29.66 0.94
N ALA A 81 12.60 -28.57 1.31
CA ALA A 81 12.28 -27.49 0.38
C ALA A 81 13.53 -26.63 0.09
N GLU A 82 13.61 -26.18 -1.15
CA GLU A 82 14.49 -25.14 -1.62
C GLU A 82 13.75 -23.80 -1.56
N ILE A 83 14.20 -22.91 -0.67
CA ILE A 83 13.61 -21.58 -0.51
C ILE A 83 14.70 -20.53 -0.70
N ILE A 84 14.57 -19.72 -1.76
CA ILE A 84 15.48 -18.59 -2.03
C ILE A 84 14.83 -17.33 -1.47
N ALA A 85 15.57 -16.60 -0.63
CA ALA A 85 15.08 -15.36 -0.02
C ALA A 85 15.76 -14.14 -0.62
N HIS A 86 14.98 -13.13 -0.96
CA HIS A 86 15.47 -11.83 -1.42
C HIS A 86 15.05 -10.74 -0.43
N HIS A 87 16.02 -10.03 0.14
CA HIS A 87 15.77 -8.85 0.95
C HIS A 87 15.93 -7.58 0.12
N CYS A 88 14.86 -7.19 -0.57
CA CYS A 88 14.83 -6.01 -1.43
C CYS A 88 13.39 -5.69 -1.85
N GLU A 89 13.22 -4.54 -2.48
CA GLU A 89 11.96 -4.17 -3.13
C GLU A 89 11.70 -5.06 -4.36
N ILE A 90 10.42 -5.39 -4.60
CA ILE A 90 10.02 -6.21 -5.76
C ILE A 90 10.20 -5.49 -7.09
N GLN A 91 10.26 -4.15 -7.06
CA GLN A 91 10.48 -3.30 -8.23
C GLN A 91 11.95 -3.23 -8.67
N ASN A 92 12.85 -3.94 -7.99
CA ASN A 92 14.25 -3.98 -8.39
C ASN A 92 14.41 -4.56 -9.80
N ASN A 93 15.19 -3.90 -10.66
CA ASN A 93 15.37 -4.24 -12.08
C ASN A 93 15.83 -5.69 -12.34
N LYS A 94 16.43 -6.37 -11.35
CA LYS A 94 16.78 -7.80 -11.47
C LYS A 94 15.56 -8.71 -11.62
N PHE A 95 14.38 -8.28 -11.18
CA PHE A 95 13.13 -9.04 -11.28
C PHE A 95 12.37 -8.67 -12.54
N ASN A 96 13.00 -8.89 -13.69
CA ASN A 96 12.41 -8.63 -15.00
C ASN A 96 11.37 -9.71 -15.41
N ILE A 97 10.79 -9.59 -16.60
CA ILE A 97 9.77 -10.53 -17.09
C ILE A 97 10.29 -11.97 -17.13
N ASP A 98 11.53 -12.17 -17.57
CA ASP A 98 12.10 -13.50 -17.70
C ASP A 98 12.28 -14.17 -16.34
N TYR A 99 12.58 -13.41 -15.30
CA TYR A 99 12.51 -13.89 -13.91
C TYR A 99 11.09 -14.39 -13.57
N TYR A 100 10.05 -13.59 -13.83
CA TYR A 100 8.67 -13.99 -13.55
C TYR A 100 8.24 -15.24 -14.33
N LYS A 101 8.65 -15.40 -15.60
CA LYS A 101 8.36 -16.58 -16.45
C LYS A 101 8.89 -17.90 -15.86
N THR A 102 9.84 -17.85 -14.92
CA THR A 102 10.36 -19.07 -14.28
C THR A 102 9.41 -19.69 -13.27
N PHE A 103 8.33 -19.00 -12.88
CA PHE A 103 7.36 -19.45 -11.89
C PHE A 103 6.08 -19.98 -12.54
N ASP A 104 5.50 -21.02 -11.94
CA ASP A 104 4.19 -21.53 -12.32
C ASP A 104 3.05 -20.65 -11.79
N ILE A 105 3.29 -19.96 -10.67
CA ILE A 105 2.31 -19.08 -10.02
C ILE A 105 3.01 -18.08 -9.09
N VAL A 106 2.45 -16.88 -9.01
CA VAL A 106 2.88 -15.82 -8.08
C VAL A 106 1.80 -15.58 -7.04
N ILE A 107 2.20 -15.29 -5.81
CA ILE A 107 1.30 -14.97 -4.71
C ILE A 107 1.64 -13.62 -4.12
N ASN A 108 0.68 -12.70 -4.17
CA ASN A 108 0.78 -11.37 -3.56
C ASN A 108 0.30 -11.43 -2.11
N ALA A 109 1.21 -11.12 -1.19
CA ALA A 109 0.98 -10.94 0.24
C ALA A 109 1.42 -9.53 0.71
N LEU A 110 1.33 -8.55 -0.18
CA LEU A 110 1.77 -7.17 -0.02
C LEU A 110 0.73 -6.30 0.68
N ASP A 111 1.14 -5.22 1.34
CA ASP A 111 0.26 -4.23 1.97
C ASP A 111 0.23 -2.87 1.23
N ASN A 112 1.10 -2.69 0.24
CA ASN A 112 1.21 -1.48 -0.56
C ASN A 112 0.57 -1.63 -1.95
N LEU A 113 -0.28 -0.67 -2.32
CA LEU A 113 -0.97 -0.64 -3.61
C LEU A 113 -0.01 -0.60 -4.80
N ASN A 114 1.06 0.21 -4.73
CA ASN A 114 1.99 0.37 -5.85
C ASN A 114 2.76 -0.92 -6.15
N ALA A 115 3.21 -1.61 -5.10
CA ALA A 115 3.87 -2.91 -5.25
C ALA A 115 2.91 -3.97 -5.81
N ARG A 116 1.64 -4.00 -5.36
CA ARG A 116 0.63 -4.91 -5.91
C ARG A 116 0.38 -4.65 -7.40
N LYS A 117 0.25 -3.39 -7.80
CA LYS A 117 0.11 -2.99 -9.21
C LYS A 117 1.32 -3.42 -10.03
N HIS A 118 2.53 -3.21 -9.53
CA HIS A 118 3.75 -3.67 -10.19
C HIS A 118 3.74 -5.19 -10.43
N VAL A 119 3.52 -5.99 -9.38
CA VAL A 119 3.45 -7.46 -9.52
C VAL A 119 2.34 -7.90 -10.47
N ASN A 120 1.16 -7.27 -10.39
CA ASN A 120 0.06 -7.52 -11.33
C ASN A 120 0.51 -7.35 -12.78
N ARG A 121 1.18 -6.24 -13.10
CA ARG A 121 1.66 -5.95 -14.45
C ARG A 121 2.71 -6.96 -14.89
N MET A 122 3.67 -7.27 -14.03
CA MET A 122 4.70 -8.27 -14.32
C MET A 122 4.09 -9.66 -14.60
N CYS A 123 3.10 -10.08 -13.82
CA CYS A 123 2.39 -11.35 -14.03
C CYS A 123 1.57 -11.36 -15.32
N VAL A 124 0.85 -10.27 -15.61
CA VAL A 124 0.10 -10.12 -16.87
C VAL A 124 1.03 -10.20 -18.08
N CYS A 125 2.16 -9.49 -18.04
CA CYS A 125 3.12 -9.44 -19.15
C CYS A 125 3.94 -10.73 -19.29
N ALA A 126 4.31 -11.36 -18.18
CA ALA A 126 4.97 -12.68 -18.19
C ALA A 126 4.00 -13.82 -18.53
N ASN A 127 2.69 -13.55 -18.60
CA ASN A 127 1.63 -14.54 -18.76
C ASN A 127 1.67 -15.62 -17.66
N VAL A 128 1.94 -15.20 -16.41
CA VAL A 128 2.00 -16.04 -15.22
C VAL A 128 0.79 -15.78 -14.32
N PRO A 129 0.08 -16.81 -13.83
CA PRO A 129 -1.03 -16.61 -12.91
C PRO A 129 -0.61 -15.95 -11.59
N LEU A 130 -1.51 -15.14 -11.05
CA LEU A 130 -1.32 -14.41 -9.79
C LEU A 130 -2.48 -14.70 -8.83
N ILE A 131 -2.19 -14.95 -7.55
CA ILE A 131 -3.18 -14.92 -6.48
C ILE A 131 -2.93 -13.68 -5.62
N ASP A 132 -3.86 -12.72 -5.63
CA ASP A 132 -3.78 -11.53 -4.77
C ASP A 132 -4.63 -11.73 -3.51
N GLY A 133 -4.01 -11.49 -2.34
CA GLY A 133 -4.70 -11.54 -1.05
C GLY A 133 -4.60 -10.22 -0.31
N GLY A 134 -5.65 -9.84 0.42
CA GLY A 134 -5.66 -8.64 1.25
C GLY A 134 -6.51 -8.79 2.51
N THR A 135 -6.08 -8.14 3.58
CA THR A 135 -6.73 -8.17 4.89
C THR A 135 -6.79 -6.77 5.47
N SER A 136 -7.87 -6.48 6.19
CA SER A 136 -8.06 -5.22 6.89
C SER A 136 -8.97 -5.45 8.09
N GLY A 137 -8.41 -5.48 9.30
CA GLY A 137 -9.17 -5.85 10.50
C GLY A 137 -9.78 -7.23 10.36
N PHE A 138 -11.10 -7.32 10.52
CA PHE A 138 -11.89 -8.55 10.39
C PHE A 138 -12.37 -8.84 8.97
N ILE A 139 -12.06 -7.97 7.99
CA ILE A 139 -12.42 -8.17 6.60
C ILE A 139 -11.20 -8.58 5.77
N GLY A 140 -11.44 -9.25 4.64
CA GLY A 140 -10.39 -9.61 3.72
C GLY A 140 -10.93 -10.12 2.40
N GLN A 141 -10.05 -10.30 1.43
CA GLN A 141 -10.39 -10.83 0.13
C GLN A 141 -9.23 -11.61 -0.49
N THR A 142 -9.56 -12.55 -1.36
CA THR A 142 -8.60 -13.17 -2.29
C THR A 142 -9.16 -13.16 -3.71
N THR A 143 -8.30 -12.87 -4.67
CA THR A 143 -8.65 -12.75 -6.08
C THR A 143 -7.64 -13.55 -6.91
N PRO A 144 -8.05 -14.65 -7.57
CA PRO A 144 -7.23 -15.29 -8.58
C PRO A 144 -7.26 -14.46 -9.88
N ILE A 145 -6.08 -14.21 -10.44
CA ILE A 145 -5.85 -13.46 -11.66
C ILE A 145 -5.14 -14.38 -12.65
N ILE A 146 -5.82 -14.72 -13.75
CA ILE A 146 -5.24 -15.45 -14.87
C ILE A 146 -5.14 -14.48 -16.05
N PRO A 147 -3.92 -14.14 -16.50
CA PRO A 147 -3.72 -13.28 -17.65
C PRO A 147 -4.58 -13.72 -18.85
N LYS A 148 -5.21 -12.75 -19.52
CA LYS A 148 -6.10 -12.94 -20.69
C LYS A 148 -7.43 -13.68 -20.42
N GLU A 149 -7.64 -14.27 -19.25
CA GLU A 149 -8.84 -15.05 -18.94
C GLU A 149 -9.72 -14.40 -17.87
N THR A 150 -9.11 -13.79 -16.85
CA THR A 150 -9.83 -13.04 -15.81
C THR A 150 -9.44 -11.57 -15.82
N GLU A 151 -10.25 -10.73 -15.18
CA GLU A 151 -9.83 -9.36 -14.88
C GLU A 151 -8.50 -9.32 -14.10
N CYS A 152 -7.63 -8.38 -14.44
CA CYS A 152 -6.42 -8.12 -13.68
C CYS A 152 -6.73 -7.23 -12.46
N TYR A 153 -5.75 -7.07 -11.58
CA TYR A 153 -5.88 -6.28 -10.36
C TYR A 153 -6.35 -4.82 -10.61
N GLU A 154 -6.00 -4.27 -11.78
CA GLU A 154 -6.25 -2.88 -12.18
C GLU A 154 -7.45 -2.69 -13.11
N CYS A 155 -8.22 -3.75 -13.41
CA CYS A 155 -9.46 -3.63 -14.19
C CYS A 155 -10.53 -2.78 -13.51
N GLN A 156 -10.52 -2.77 -12.17
CA GLN A 156 -11.44 -2.00 -11.34
C GLN A 156 -10.63 -1.02 -10.50
N PRO A 157 -11.02 0.26 -10.43
CA PRO A 157 -10.35 1.23 -9.57
C PRO A 157 -10.41 0.78 -8.11
N LYS A 158 -9.25 0.73 -7.46
CA LYS A 158 -9.13 0.37 -6.03
C LYS A 158 -8.95 1.64 -5.20
N VAL A 159 -9.73 1.77 -4.14
CA VAL A 159 -9.51 2.81 -3.11
C VAL A 159 -8.39 2.30 -2.18
N PRO A 160 -7.26 3.00 -2.05
CA PRO A 160 -6.14 2.53 -1.25
C PRO A 160 -6.50 2.41 0.25
N PRO A 161 -6.34 1.23 0.88
CA PRO A 161 -6.41 1.11 2.34
C PRO A 161 -5.11 1.60 3.00
N LYS A 162 -5.20 2.35 4.11
CA LYS A 162 -4.02 2.93 4.82
C LYS A 162 -3.68 2.08 6.07
N GLY A 163 -2.69 1.18 5.99
CA GLY A 163 -2.14 0.42 7.13
C GLY A 163 -0.61 0.58 7.24
N TYR A 164 -0.06 0.55 8.46
CA TYR A 164 1.37 0.83 8.72
C TYR A 164 2.01 -0.15 9.72
N ALA A 165 3.30 -0.44 9.56
CA ALA A 165 4.06 -1.27 10.51
C ALA A 165 4.22 -0.55 11.86
N VAL A 166 4.04 -1.28 12.96
CA VAL A 166 3.98 -0.68 14.29
C VAL A 166 5.37 -0.27 14.83
N CYS A 167 6.48 -0.82 14.32
CA CYS A 167 7.84 -0.26 14.50
C CYS A 167 7.87 1.20 14.06
N THR A 168 7.42 1.42 12.83
CA THR A 168 7.43 2.71 12.17
C THR A 168 6.55 3.68 12.95
N ILE A 169 5.42 3.22 13.47
CA ILE A 169 4.53 4.05 14.28
C ILE A 169 5.12 4.37 15.67
N ARG A 170 5.69 3.36 16.35
CA ARG A 170 6.13 3.46 17.76
C ARG A 170 7.52 4.08 17.92
N SER A 171 8.46 3.65 17.09
CA SER A 171 9.90 3.87 17.32
C SER A 171 10.52 4.84 16.32
N ASN A 172 10.08 4.85 15.06
CA ASN A 172 10.74 5.61 14.00
C ASN A 172 9.76 6.07 12.89
N PRO A 173 8.84 7.00 13.20
CA PRO A 173 7.89 7.51 12.21
C PRO A 173 8.65 8.28 11.12
N SER A 174 8.35 7.97 9.86
CA SER A 174 8.92 8.65 8.69
C SER A 174 7.98 9.65 8.00
N THR A 175 6.70 9.66 8.38
CA THR A 175 5.67 10.52 7.76
C THR A 175 4.66 10.93 8.82
N ALA A 176 3.97 12.04 8.60
CA ALA A 176 2.93 12.51 9.51
C ALA A 176 1.78 11.50 9.70
N VAL A 177 1.50 10.64 8.71
CA VAL A 177 0.46 9.62 8.83
C VAL A 177 0.79 8.59 9.90
N HIS A 178 2.07 8.25 10.09
CA HIS A 178 2.50 7.38 11.19
C HIS A 178 2.20 8.03 12.55
N CYS A 179 2.39 9.34 12.69
CA CYS A 179 2.06 10.09 13.90
C CYS A 179 0.53 10.15 14.14
N VAL A 180 -0.28 10.24 13.08
CA VAL A 180 -1.75 10.14 13.19
C VAL A 180 -2.16 8.77 13.72
N PHE A 181 -1.61 7.70 13.16
CA PHE A 181 -1.89 6.33 13.64
C PHE A 181 -1.50 6.19 15.12
N TRP A 182 -0.30 6.65 15.49
CA TRP A 182 0.16 6.60 16.87
C TRP A 182 -0.81 7.32 17.82
N SER A 183 -1.26 8.52 17.43
CA SER A 183 -2.18 9.35 18.22
C SER A 183 -3.56 8.70 18.37
N LYS A 184 -4.05 8.02 17.33
CA LYS A 184 -5.28 7.23 17.37
C LYS A 184 -5.17 6.03 18.33
N GLN A 185 -4.01 5.36 18.38
CA GLN A 185 -3.78 4.30 19.36
C GLN A 185 -3.69 4.84 20.78
N LEU A 186 -3.13 6.04 20.97
CA LEU A 186 -3.04 6.69 22.27
C LEU A 186 -4.43 7.01 22.85
N ILE A 187 -5.31 7.64 22.06
CA ILE A 187 -6.67 7.96 22.53
C ILE A 187 -7.44 6.68 22.89
N GLN A 188 -7.30 5.61 22.09
CA GLN A 188 -7.93 4.32 22.37
C GLN A 188 -7.35 3.63 23.60
N LYS A 189 -6.04 3.77 23.87
CA LYS A 189 -5.42 3.24 25.10
C LYS A 189 -5.90 3.96 26.36
N LEU A 190 -6.09 5.27 26.27
CA LEU A 190 -6.41 6.12 27.41
C LEU A 190 -7.90 6.09 27.78
N PHE A 191 -8.77 6.03 26.76
CA PHE A 191 -10.21 6.23 26.93
C PHE A 191 -11.08 5.17 26.27
N GLY A 192 -10.49 4.21 25.55
CA GLY A 192 -11.22 3.09 24.94
C GLY A 192 -11.39 1.89 25.88
N ASN A 193 -12.08 0.86 25.38
CA ASN A 193 -12.18 -0.43 26.07
C ASN A 193 -10.81 -1.14 26.11
N ALA A 194 -10.62 -2.06 27.06
CA ALA A 194 -9.44 -2.91 27.12
C ALA A 194 -9.24 -3.62 25.77
N ASP A 195 -8.14 -3.29 25.09
CA ASP A 195 -7.88 -3.70 23.71
C ASP A 195 -6.60 -4.55 23.66
N ASP A 196 -6.78 -5.85 23.44
CA ASP A 196 -5.72 -6.87 23.33
C ASP A 196 -4.75 -6.64 22.14
N GLY A 197 -5.00 -5.62 21.31
CA GLY A 197 -4.20 -5.25 20.14
C GLY A 197 -3.37 -3.97 20.27
N ASN A 198 -3.47 -3.20 21.36
CA ASN A 198 -2.77 -1.92 21.49
C ASN A 198 -1.32 -2.10 21.97
N TYR A 199 -0.35 -1.66 21.17
CA TYR A 199 1.09 -1.82 21.46
C TYR A 199 1.68 -0.78 22.42
N LEU A 200 0.89 0.23 22.83
CA LEU A 200 1.32 1.21 23.81
C LEU A 200 1.33 0.59 25.21
N ASN A 201 2.34 0.95 26.00
CA ASN A 201 2.47 0.50 27.38
C ASN A 201 1.24 0.89 28.21
N ASP A 202 0.91 0.08 29.21
CA ASP A 202 -0.09 0.46 30.20
C ASP A 202 0.37 1.69 30.98
N PHE A 203 -0.61 2.52 31.33
CA PHE A 203 -0.39 3.69 32.15
C PHE A 203 -0.89 3.43 33.57
N GLN A 204 -0.04 3.71 34.55
CA GLN A 204 -0.43 3.76 35.95
C GLN A 204 -0.43 5.22 36.37
N PHE A 205 -1.55 5.69 36.91
CA PHE A 205 -1.75 7.10 37.25
C PHE A 205 -1.80 7.28 38.76
N ALA A 206 -1.07 8.28 39.27
CA ALA A 206 -1.08 8.60 40.69
C ALA A 206 -2.33 9.40 41.08
N SER A 207 -2.79 10.30 40.20
CA SER A 207 -4.02 11.05 40.41
C SER A 207 -4.70 11.43 39.10
N THR A 208 -6.02 11.63 39.19
CA THR A 208 -6.86 12.08 38.08
C THR A 208 -6.50 13.49 37.63
N ALA A 209 -6.09 14.37 38.55
CA ALA A 209 -5.77 15.78 38.27
C ALA A 209 -4.45 15.97 37.51
N THR A 210 -3.50 15.05 37.69
CA THR A 210 -2.17 15.08 37.04
C THR A 210 -2.07 14.14 35.85
N ARG A 211 -3.13 13.37 35.57
CA ARG A 211 -3.17 12.33 34.53
C ARG A 211 -2.68 12.83 33.17
N TRP A 212 -3.14 14.00 32.71
CA TRP A 212 -2.74 14.56 31.42
C TRP A 212 -1.23 14.81 31.31
N LYS A 213 -0.60 15.26 32.41
CA LYS A 213 0.83 15.59 32.49
C LYS A 213 1.65 14.32 32.61
N GLU A 214 1.21 13.36 33.42
CA GLU A 214 1.83 12.04 33.53
C GLU A 214 1.85 11.31 32.18
N VAL A 215 0.74 11.34 31.42
CA VAL A 215 0.71 10.82 30.05
C VAL A 215 1.69 11.57 29.16
N TYR A 216 1.66 12.91 29.18
CA TYR A 216 2.52 13.74 28.34
C TYR A 216 4.00 13.42 28.57
N ASP A 217 4.43 13.46 29.83
CA ASP A 217 5.81 13.22 30.22
C ASP A 217 6.23 11.79 29.90
N LYS A 218 5.32 10.82 30.03
CA LYS A 218 5.60 9.45 29.62
C LYS A 218 5.85 9.34 28.12
N VAL A 219 4.91 9.81 27.29
CA VAL A 219 4.89 9.50 25.85
C VAL A 219 5.71 10.44 24.97
N PHE A 220 5.88 11.71 25.39
CA PHE A 220 6.61 12.72 24.63
C PHE A 220 7.99 13.04 25.23
N THR A 221 8.27 12.62 26.46
CA THR A 221 9.57 12.87 27.10
C THR A 221 10.30 11.57 27.44
N PHE A 222 9.77 10.74 28.34
CA PHE A 222 10.47 9.55 28.83
C PHE A 222 10.69 8.51 27.73
N ASP A 223 9.63 8.13 27.01
CA ASP A 223 9.74 7.15 25.92
C ASP A 223 10.64 7.66 24.79
N ILE A 224 10.63 8.98 24.54
CA ILE A 224 11.52 9.61 23.55
C ILE A 224 12.98 9.59 24.02
N LYS A 225 13.26 9.82 25.31
CA LYS A 225 14.62 9.69 25.87
C LYS A 225 15.14 8.27 25.69
N VAL A 226 14.31 7.25 25.94
CA VAL A 226 14.68 5.84 25.69
C VAL A 226 14.98 5.60 24.22
N LEU A 227 14.13 6.08 23.31
CA LEU A 227 14.36 5.94 21.87
C LEU A 227 15.64 6.66 21.42
N HIS A 228 15.89 7.88 21.89
CA HIS A 228 17.05 8.70 21.53
C HIS A 228 18.40 8.03 21.84
N GLN A 229 18.44 7.16 22.86
CA GLN A 229 19.63 6.41 23.26
C GLN A 229 19.96 5.23 22.33
N SER A 230 19.06 4.81 21.45
CA SER A 230 19.30 3.70 20.53
C SER A 230 20.18 4.11 19.35
N GLU A 231 21.48 3.88 19.44
CA GLU A 231 22.43 4.25 18.37
C GLU A 231 22.12 3.53 17.04
N GLU A 232 21.71 2.26 17.09
CA GLU A 232 21.33 1.46 15.92
C GLU A 232 20.17 2.09 15.12
N LEU A 233 19.12 2.58 15.81
CA LEU A 233 17.96 3.16 15.14
C LEU A 233 18.26 4.47 14.41
N TRP A 234 19.29 5.20 14.85
CA TRP A 234 19.59 6.56 14.39
C TRP A 234 20.89 6.66 13.58
N LYS A 235 21.50 5.53 13.16
CA LYS A 235 22.70 5.54 12.30
C LYS A 235 22.52 6.34 11.01
N LEU A 236 21.34 6.23 10.39
CA LEU A 236 21.03 6.82 9.08
C LEU A 236 19.98 7.93 9.14
N ARG A 237 19.53 8.33 10.34
CA ARG A 237 18.43 9.30 10.53
C ARG A 237 18.74 10.26 11.67
N LYS A 238 18.18 11.46 11.58
CA LYS A 238 18.29 12.45 12.67
C LYS A 238 17.58 11.95 13.92
N LYS A 239 18.27 12.00 15.07
CA LYS A 239 17.70 11.63 16.37
C LYS A 239 16.46 12.48 16.69
N PRO A 240 15.47 11.92 17.42
CA PRO A 240 14.33 12.69 17.87
C PRO A 240 14.76 13.76 18.88
N ASN A 241 14.13 14.91 18.83
CA ASN A 241 14.36 16.00 19.77
C ASN A 241 13.73 15.65 21.13
N ILE A 242 14.46 15.90 22.22
CA ILE A 242 13.95 15.71 23.58
C ILE A 242 13.51 17.06 24.11
N TRP A 243 12.20 17.22 24.29
CA TRP A 243 11.61 18.43 24.85
C TRP A 243 10.67 18.08 26.00
N THR A 244 10.74 18.88 27.05
CA THR A 244 9.81 18.84 28.18
C THR A 244 8.63 19.78 27.95
N TYR A 245 7.55 19.54 28.68
CA TYR A 245 6.38 20.42 28.68
C TYR A 245 6.76 21.86 29.05
N GLU A 246 7.58 22.01 30.10
CA GLU A 246 8.00 23.28 30.66
C GLU A 246 8.84 24.10 29.67
N GLU A 247 9.73 23.46 28.92
CA GLU A 247 10.54 24.10 27.87
C GLU A 247 9.66 24.65 26.74
N ILE A 248 8.64 23.90 26.31
CA ILE A 248 7.76 24.32 25.21
C ILE A 248 6.81 25.44 25.66
N ILE A 249 6.23 25.34 26.86
CA ILE A 249 5.25 26.33 27.31
C ILE A 249 5.91 27.69 27.65
N ASN A 250 7.15 27.66 28.15
CA ASN A 250 7.91 28.85 28.52
C ASN A 250 8.84 29.36 27.42
N CYS A 251 8.79 28.78 26.21
CA CYS A 251 9.65 29.20 25.11
C CYS A 251 9.40 30.66 24.71
N SER A 252 10.48 31.36 24.32
CA SER A 252 10.43 32.71 23.75
C SER A 252 9.81 32.71 22.34
N ASP A 253 9.39 33.88 21.86
CA ASP A 253 8.83 34.03 20.52
C ASP A 253 9.85 33.83 19.38
N THR A 254 11.14 33.76 19.72
CA THR A 254 12.25 33.49 18.81
C THR A 254 12.67 32.02 18.78
N SER A 255 12.11 31.19 19.67
CA SER A 255 12.44 29.77 19.75
C SER A 255 11.73 28.95 18.67
N PRO A 256 12.38 27.94 18.06
CA PRO A 256 11.70 27.00 17.16
C PRO A 256 10.56 26.23 17.85
N LEU A 257 10.54 26.16 19.20
CA LEU A 257 9.45 25.54 19.97
C LEU A 257 8.14 26.33 19.91
N LYS A 258 8.17 27.59 19.45
CA LYS A 258 6.98 28.43 19.30
C LYS A 258 5.91 27.77 18.43
N GLU A 259 6.31 27.04 17.40
CA GLU A 259 5.38 26.36 16.49
C GLU A 259 4.70 25.14 17.14
N VAL A 260 5.33 24.55 18.16
CA VAL A 260 4.81 23.37 18.88
C VAL A 260 3.87 23.78 20.02
N LYS A 261 4.09 24.97 20.60
CA LYS A 261 3.35 25.51 21.75
C LYS A 261 1.82 25.50 21.59
N PRO A 262 1.22 25.86 20.44
CA PRO A 262 -0.23 25.76 20.22
C PRO A 262 -0.76 24.33 20.37
N PHE A 263 -0.03 23.33 19.88
CA PHE A 263 -0.44 21.93 19.97
C PHE A 263 -0.36 21.39 21.39
N VAL A 264 0.61 21.82 22.20
CA VAL A 264 0.68 21.47 23.63
C VAL A 264 -0.51 22.04 24.41
N LYS A 265 -0.93 23.28 24.10
CA LYS A 265 -2.15 23.86 24.67
C LYS A 265 -3.41 23.11 24.23
N LEU A 266 -3.48 22.72 22.96
CA LEU A 266 -4.59 21.92 22.42
C LEU A 266 -4.66 20.53 23.05
N TYR A 267 -3.52 19.87 23.26
CA TYR A 267 -3.42 18.60 23.99
C TYR A 267 -4.00 18.73 25.39
N TYR A 268 -3.56 19.73 26.16
CA TYR A 268 -4.07 19.95 27.51
C TYR A 268 -5.59 20.16 27.53
N LYS A 269 -6.12 21.01 26.64
CA LYS A 269 -7.56 21.29 26.56
C LYS A 269 -8.35 20.03 26.21
N SER A 270 -7.99 19.38 25.11
CA SER A 270 -8.71 18.20 24.59
C SER A 270 -8.60 17.00 25.54
N PHE A 271 -7.45 16.76 26.17
CA PHE A 271 -7.28 15.69 27.16
C PHE A 271 -8.28 15.85 28.31
N ASN A 272 -8.38 17.04 28.91
CA ASN A 272 -9.27 17.27 30.05
C ASN A 272 -10.75 17.08 29.69
N ILE A 273 -11.16 17.51 28.49
CA ILE A 273 -12.53 17.29 28.00
C ILE A 273 -12.82 15.79 27.85
N LEU A 274 -11.92 15.06 27.19
CA LEU A 274 -12.05 13.61 26.98
C LEU A 274 -12.00 12.83 28.29
N GLN A 275 -11.20 13.29 29.26
CA GLN A 275 -11.13 12.71 30.59
C GLN A 275 -12.45 12.87 31.35
N GLN A 276 -13.02 14.07 31.39
CA GLN A 276 -14.34 14.28 32.00
C GLN A 276 -15.41 13.43 31.32
N ARG A 277 -15.34 13.31 29.99
CA ARG A 277 -16.25 12.46 29.22
C ARG A 277 -16.12 10.99 29.63
N TYR A 278 -14.90 10.49 29.76
CA TYR A 278 -14.61 9.12 30.20
C TYR A 278 -15.13 8.86 31.63
N GLU A 279 -14.94 9.80 32.55
CA GLU A 279 -15.43 9.69 33.93
C GLU A 279 -16.97 9.66 34.00
N ASN A 280 -17.65 10.41 33.13
CA ASN A 280 -19.10 10.51 33.11
C ASN A 280 -19.79 9.34 32.37
N LYS A 281 -19.22 8.88 31.26
CA LYS A 281 -19.87 7.93 30.34
C LYS A 281 -19.17 6.57 30.25
N GLY A 282 -17.99 6.43 30.84
CA GLY A 282 -17.14 5.26 30.67
C GLY A 282 -16.35 5.27 29.36
N PRO A 283 -15.80 4.11 28.95
CA PRO A 283 -14.97 3.98 27.76
C PRO A 283 -15.74 4.33 26.47
N PHE A 284 -15.04 4.89 25.48
CA PHE A 284 -15.61 5.24 24.18
C PHE A 284 -14.71 4.84 23.01
N GLU A 285 -15.34 4.59 21.85
CA GLU A 285 -14.62 4.31 20.61
C GLU A 285 -14.30 5.60 19.85
N PHE A 286 -13.29 5.54 18.99
CA PHE A 286 -12.91 6.69 18.16
C PHE A 286 -13.98 7.01 17.11
N GLU A 287 -14.40 8.27 17.07
CA GLU A 287 -15.34 8.80 16.08
C GLU A 287 -14.68 9.92 15.26
N LYS A 288 -14.69 9.79 13.93
CA LYS A 288 -14.00 10.74 13.02
C LYS A 288 -14.65 12.14 12.96
N ASP A 289 -15.92 12.23 13.36
CA ASP A 289 -16.71 13.45 13.33
C ASP A 289 -16.80 14.11 14.73
N ASP A 290 -16.06 13.57 15.70
CA ASP A 290 -15.96 14.11 17.05
C ASP A 290 -14.81 15.12 17.16
N ASP A 291 -15.17 16.40 17.33
CA ASP A 291 -14.20 17.49 17.34
C ASP A 291 -13.17 17.39 18.47
N ASP A 292 -13.56 16.92 19.66
CA ASP A 292 -12.65 16.80 20.81
C ASP A 292 -11.63 15.68 20.58
N MET A 293 -12.07 14.56 20.00
CA MET A 293 -11.17 13.45 19.64
C MET A 293 -10.21 13.83 18.53
N ILE A 294 -10.71 14.53 17.50
CA ILE A 294 -9.87 15.01 16.39
C ILE A 294 -8.87 16.07 16.89
N ASP A 295 -9.27 16.97 17.79
CA ASP A 295 -8.37 17.94 18.40
C ASP A 295 -7.25 17.27 19.21
N PHE A 296 -7.59 16.23 19.97
CA PHE A 296 -6.62 15.42 20.71
C PHE A 296 -5.62 14.73 19.78
N ILE A 297 -6.10 14.05 18.74
CA ILE A 297 -5.25 13.37 17.75
C ILE A 297 -4.40 14.39 16.99
N THR A 298 -4.96 15.55 16.62
CA THR A 298 -4.24 16.64 15.94
C THR A 298 -3.08 17.16 16.79
N ALA A 299 -3.35 17.41 18.07
CA ALA A 299 -2.33 17.86 19.01
C ALA A 299 -1.19 16.84 19.15
N CYS A 300 -1.54 15.58 19.45
CA CYS A 300 -0.57 14.50 19.61
C CYS A 300 0.26 14.28 18.35
N THR A 301 -0.37 14.31 17.18
CA THR A 301 0.27 14.10 15.88
C THR A 301 1.34 15.15 15.63
N ASN A 302 1.00 16.43 15.79
CA ASN A 302 1.91 17.53 15.47
C ASN A 302 3.02 17.70 16.51
N ILE A 303 2.77 17.43 17.79
CA ILE A 303 3.82 17.34 18.81
C ILE A 303 4.82 16.24 18.42
N ARG A 304 4.31 15.06 18.04
CA ARG A 304 5.16 13.92 17.65
C ARG A 304 5.91 14.18 16.35
N CYS A 305 5.29 14.79 15.34
CA CYS A 305 5.98 15.20 14.12
C CYS A 305 7.18 16.09 14.43
N ALA A 306 6.99 17.12 15.26
CA ALA A 306 8.06 18.03 15.64
C ALA A 306 9.21 17.31 16.39
N ILE A 307 8.88 16.39 17.31
CA ILE A 307 9.87 15.54 18.00
C ILE A 307 10.72 14.75 17.00
N PHE A 308 10.10 14.14 15.99
CA PHE A 308 10.80 13.31 15.00
C PHE A 308 11.31 14.10 13.77
N ASN A 309 11.34 15.43 13.83
CA ASN A 309 11.78 16.30 12.73
C ASN A 309 10.97 16.12 11.43
N LEU A 310 9.67 15.87 11.55
CA LEU A 310 8.72 15.74 10.44
C LEU A 310 7.88 17.02 10.30
N GLN A 311 7.45 17.31 9.07
CA GLN A 311 6.49 18.38 8.82
C GLN A 311 5.14 18.03 9.45
N GLY A 312 4.58 18.98 10.20
CA GLY A 312 3.21 18.88 10.74
C GLY A 312 2.16 18.92 9.63
N ILE A 313 0.94 18.54 9.97
CA ILE A 313 -0.20 18.51 9.06
C ILE A 313 -1.41 19.21 9.69
N SER A 314 -2.31 19.70 8.84
CA SER A 314 -3.51 20.40 9.28
C SER A 314 -4.48 19.47 10.02
N ARG A 315 -5.35 20.06 10.84
CA ARG A 315 -6.46 19.33 11.52
C ARG A 315 -7.31 18.55 10.53
N PHE A 316 -7.62 19.15 9.38
CA PHE A 316 -8.42 18.51 8.32
C PHE A 316 -7.73 17.26 7.77
N GLU A 317 -6.43 17.34 7.48
CA GLU A 317 -5.65 16.18 7.03
C GLU A 317 -5.56 15.09 8.11
N VAL A 318 -5.45 15.46 9.39
CA VAL A 318 -5.48 14.50 10.51
C VAL A 318 -6.80 13.76 10.54
N GLN A 319 -7.93 14.47 10.43
CA GLN A 319 -9.27 13.88 10.42
C GLN A 319 -9.45 12.86 9.28
N GLU A 320 -9.04 13.23 8.06
CA GLU A 320 -9.10 12.34 6.91
C GLU A 320 -8.21 11.10 7.10
N LYS A 321 -6.99 11.26 7.63
CA LYS A 321 -6.05 10.16 7.84
C LYS A 321 -6.49 9.24 8.99
N ALA A 322 -6.97 9.78 10.11
CA ALA A 322 -7.42 9.02 11.28
C ALA A 322 -8.67 8.16 10.99
N GLY A 323 -9.58 8.68 10.17
CA GLY A 323 -10.79 7.96 9.73
C GLY A 323 -10.51 6.72 8.88
N ASN A 324 -9.33 6.62 8.26
CA ASN A 324 -9.01 5.59 7.27
C ASN A 324 -8.05 4.47 7.76
N ILE A 325 -7.77 4.40 9.07
CA ILE A 325 -6.79 3.47 9.70
C ILE A 325 -7.45 2.18 10.21
N ILE A 326 -6.93 0.99 9.85
CA ILE A 326 -7.51 -0.33 10.18
C ILE A 326 -6.45 -1.29 10.78
N PRO A 327 -6.71 -1.96 11.94
CA PRO A 327 -5.78 -2.90 12.58
C PRO A 327 -5.59 -4.21 11.81
N ALA A 328 -4.48 -4.94 12.01
CA ALA A 328 -4.22 -6.23 11.37
C ALA A 328 -4.40 -7.39 12.35
N ILE A 329 -5.18 -8.42 11.97
CA ILE A 329 -5.62 -9.51 12.87
C ILE A 329 -5.06 -10.85 12.39
N PRO A 330 -4.42 -11.66 13.27
CA PRO A 330 -3.79 -12.94 12.88
C PRO A 330 -4.77 -13.93 12.25
N THR A 331 -5.94 -14.12 12.87
CA THR A 331 -6.95 -15.08 12.40
C THR A 331 -7.48 -14.71 11.02
N THR A 332 -7.63 -13.42 10.72
CA THR A 332 -8.02 -12.93 9.39
C THR A 332 -6.93 -13.25 8.36
N ASN A 333 -5.65 -13.10 8.70
CA ASN A 333 -4.54 -13.51 7.82
C ASN A 333 -4.58 -15.02 7.53
N SER A 334 -4.80 -15.85 8.56
CA SER A 334 -4.86 -17.31 8.41
C SER A 334 -6.04 -17.73 7.51
N ILE A 335 -7.22 -17.13 7.69
CA ILE A 335 -8.40 -17.41 6.85
C ILE A 335 -8.13 -17.02 5.40
N ILE A 336 -7.65 -15.80 5.15
CA ILE A 336 -7.39 -15.34 3.78
C ILE A 336 -6.28 -16.17 3.12
N SER A 337 -5.20 -16.48 3.84
CA SER A 337 -4.15 -17.36 3.32
C SER A 337 -4.69 -18.74 2.92
N GLY A 338 -5.55 -19.35 3.74
CA GLY A 338 -6.20 -20.62 3.40
C GLY A 338 -7.03 -20.52 2.10
N LEU A 339 -7.82 -19.45 1.96
CA LEU A 339 -8.61 -19.20 0.75
C LEU A 339 -7.72 -18.96 -0.48
N MET A 340 -6.62 -18.22 -0.34
CA MET A 340 -5.64 -18.01 -1.42
C MET A 340 -5.09 -19.33 -1.93
N ILE A 341 -4.74 -20.24 -1.02
CA ILE A 341 -4.18 -21.56 -1.36
C ILE A 341 -5.23 -22.45 -2.04
N ILE A 342 -6.49 -22.37 -1.63
CA ILE A 342 -7.58 -23.08 -2.32
C ILE A 342 -7.70 -22.61 -3.78
N GLU A 343 -7.69 -21.30 -4.03
CA GLU A 343 -7.73 -20.78 -5.40
C GLU A 343 -6.45 -21.10 -6.18
N MET A 344 -5.27 -21.02 -5.55
CA MET A 344 -3.99 -21.44 -6.13
C MET A 344 -4.05 -22.89 -6.64
N MET A 345 -4.56 -23.82 -5.82
CA MET A 345 -4.67 -25.23 -6.21
C MET A 345 -5.65 -25.43 -7.37
N LYS A 346 -6.72 -24.63 -7.47
CA LYS A 346 -7.62 -24.66 -8.63
C LYS A 346 -6.91 -24.17 -9.90
N VAL A 347 -6.12 -23.11 -9.81
CA VAL A 347 -5.32 -22.60 -10.95
C VAL A 347 -4.33 -23.67 -11.41
N LEU A 348 -3.53 -24.22 -10.50
CA LEU A 348 -2.49 -25.21 -10.83
C LEU A 348 -3.08 -26.52 -11.37
N SER A 349 -4.26 -26.93 -10.91
CA SER A 349 -4.99 -28.09 -11.43
C SER A 349 -5.80 -27.82 -12.70
N GLN A 350 -5.63 -26.63 -13.31
CA GLN A 350 -6.36 -26.17 -14.50
C GLN A 350 -7.89 -26.15 -14.34
N ASN A 351 -8.39 -26.09 -13.10
CA ASN A 351 -9.81 -26.01 -12.77
C ASN A 351 -10.32 -24.56 -12.82
N LYS A 352 -10.16 -23.92 -13.98
CA LYS A 352 -10.39 -22.48 -14.16
C LYS A 352 -11.88 -22.08 -14.07
N THR A 353 -12.80 -22.98 -14.39
CA THR A 353 -14.26 -22.73 -14.33
C THR A 353 -14.81 -22.51 -12.91
N ASN A 354 -14.07 -22.98 -11.90
CA ASN A 354 -14.46 -22.91 -10.50
C ASN A 354 -13.71 -21.86 -9.68
N LEU A 355 -12.98 -20.97 -10.34
CA LEU A 355 -12.32 -19.84 -9.70
C LEU A 355 -13.33 -18.87 -9.14
N ARG A 356 -13.03 -18.36 -7.95
CA ARG A 356 -13.89 -17.42 -7.23
C ARG A 356 -13.06 -16.29 -6.65
N ILE A 357 -13.64 -15.09 -6.64
CA ILE A 357 -13.23 -14.04 -5.74
C ILE A 357 -13.89 -14.34 -4.40
N CYS A 358 -13.09 -14.48 -3.34
CA CYS A 358 -13.60 -14.81 -2.02
C CYS A 358 -13.49 -13.58 -1.12
N TYR A 359 -14.54 -13.29 -0.37
CA TYR A 359 -14.56 -12.19 0.59
C TYR A 359 -14.87 -12.72 1.99
N LEU A 360 -14.16 -12.16 2.97
CA LEU A 360 -14.42 -12.33 4.38
C LEU A 360 -15.04 -11.04 4.92
N ALA A 361 -16.24 -11.14 5.49
CA ALA A 361 -16.93 -10.02 6.13
C ALA A 361 -16.73 -10.03 7.65
N LYS A 362 -16.81 -8.87 8.30
CA LYS A 362 -16.80 -8.75 9.77
C LYS A 362 -18.08 -9.29 10.41
N LYS A 363 -19.20 -9.15 9.72
CA LYS A 363 -20.53 -9.64 10.11
C LYS A 363 -21.14 -10.41 8.95
N PRO A 364 -21.94 -11.46 9.19
CA PRO A 364 -22.56 -12.22 8.10
C PRO A 364 -23.40 -11.34 7.17
N LEU A 365 -23.16 -11.44 5.87
CA LEU A 365 -24.03 -10.87 4.83
C LEU A 365 -25.00 -11.97 4.39
N LYS A 366 -26.32 -11.77 4.61
CA LYS A 366 -27.34 -12.79 4.32
C LYS A 366 -27.00 -14.18 4.93
N ASN A 367 -26.56 -14.19 6.20
CA ASN A 367 -26.11 -15.38 6.94
C ASN A 367 -24.79 -16.02 6.47
N HIS A 368 -24.06 -15.40 5.55
CA HIS A 368 -22.75 -15.88 5.09
C HIS A 368 -21.63 -14.96 5.55
N LEU A 369 -20.65 -15.50 6.27
CA LEU A 369 -19.42 -14.78 6.65
C LEU A 369 -18.40 -14.76 5.49
N LEU A 370 -18.36 -15.85 4.72
CA LEU A 370 -17.59 -15.99 3.49
C LEU A 370 -18.55 -15.89 2.30
N THR A 371 -18.28 -14.96 1.40
CA THR A 371 -19.01 -14.83 0.13
C THR A 371 -18.08 -15.10 -1.04
N PHE A 372 -18.64 -15.67 -2.11
CA PHE A 372 -17.89 -16.09 -3.29
C PHE A 372 -18.54 -15.50 -4.53
N GLU A 373 -17.76 -14.80 -5.33
CA GLU A 373 -18.17 -14.27 -6.63
C GLU A 373 -17.41 -14.98 -7.74
N LYS A 374 -18.04 -15.14 -8.91
CA LYS A 374 -17.33 -15.66 -10.08
C LYS A 374 -16.35 -14.60 -10.58
N THR A 375 -15.20 -15.04 -11.07
CA THR A 375 -14.26 -14.15 -11.75
C THR A 375 -14.89 -13.60 -13.03
N SER A 376 -14.68 -12.31 -13.30
CA SER A 376 -15.08 -11.69 -14.56
C SER A 376 -13.97 -11.78 -15.60
N GLN A 377 -14.33 -11.68 -16.88
CA GLN A 377 -13.36 -11.57 -17.98
C GLN A 377 -12.59 -10.24 -17.95
N PRO A 378 -11.43 -10.14 -18.62
CA PRO A 378 -10.70 -8.89 -18.76
C PRO A 378 -11.59 -7.73 -19.21
N ASN A 379 -11.46 -6.60 -18.53
CA ASN A 379 -12.12 -5.38 -18.96
C ASN A 379 -11.43 -4.90 -20.25
N LYS A 380 -12.18 -4.80 -21.36
CA LYS A 380 -11.66 -4.38 -22.67
C LYS A 380 -11.03 -2.97 -22.66
N GLN A 381 -11.46 -2.12 -21.73
CA GLN A 381 -10.94 -0.75 -21.54
C GLN A 381 -9.78 -0.70 -20.53
N CYS A 382 -9.38 -1.84 -19.94
CA CYS A 382 -8.24 -1.87 -19.05
C CYS A 382 -6.95 -1.63 -19.86
N TYR A 383 -6.16 -0.66 -19.44
CA TYR A 383 -4.88 -0.32 -20.07
C TYR A 383 -3.74 -1.30 -19.70
N ILE A 384 -4.01 -2.29 -18.85
CA ILE A 384 -3.03 -3.32 -18.47
C ILE A 384 -3.33 -4.65 -19.17
N CYS A 385 -4.56 -5.16 -19.03
CA CYS A 385 -4.94 -6.47 -19.59
C CYS A 385 -6.08 -6.40 -20.61
N GLY A 386 -6.51 -5.19 -21.00
CA GLY A 386 -7.51 -4.99 -22.05
C GLY A 386 -6.90 -5.11 -23.44
N ASN A 387 -7.60 -4.58 -24.45
CA ASN A 387 -7.20 -4.77 -25.85
C ASN A 387 -5.85 -4.11 -26.16
N GLU A 388 -5.13 -4.65 -27.16
CA GLU A 388 -3.87 -4.09 -27.69
C GLU A 388 -4.00 -2.64 -28.19
N VAL A 389 -5.25 -2.16 -28.37
CA VAL A 389 -5.61 -0.83 -28.85
C VAL A 389 -6.57 -0.14 -27.87
N SER A 390 -6.21 1.06 -27.39
CA SER A 390 -7.01 1.90 -26.48
C SER A 390 -7.25 3.29 -27.06
N GLU A 391 -8.29 4.01 -26.61
CA GLU A 391 -8.52 5.41 -27.02
C GLU A 391 -7.86 6.39 -26.03
N PHE A 392 -7.28 7.47 -26.54
CA PHE A 392 -6.75 8.58 -25.76
C PHE A 392 -7.37 9.89 -26.25
N VAL A 393 -8.19 10.51 -25.41
CA VAL A 393 -8.87 11.77 -25.75
C VAL A 393 -7.95 12.94 -25.42
N CYS A 394 -7.69 13.80 -26.39
CA CYS A 394 -6.87 15.00 -26.22
C CYS A 394 -7.18 16.06 -27.27
N ASP A 395 -6.84 17.31 -26.95
CA ASP A 395 -6.86 18.45 -27.88
C ASP A 395 -5.51 18.49 -28.62
N LEU A 396 -5.50 18.19 -29.93
CA LEU A 396 -4.27 18.06 -30.72
C LEU A 396 -3.52 19.38 -30.92
N GLU A 397 -4.20 20.52 -30.73
CA GLU A 397 -3.60 21.85 -30.80
C GLU A 397 -2.99 22.31 -29.47
N VAL A 398 -3.36 21.66 -28.36
CA VAL A 398 -2.89 22.02 -27.01
C VAL A 398 -1.84 21.05 -26.50
N PHE A 399 -2.08 19.74 -26.62
CA PHE A 399 -1.19 18.72 -26.05
C PHE A 399 0.13 18.64 -26.82
N THR A 400 1.22 18.49 -26.08
CA THR A 400 2.53 18.15 -26.62
C THR A 400 2.76 16.64 -26.64
N LEU A 401 3.76 16.19 -27.41
CA LEU A 401 4.17 14.79 -27.36
C LEU A 401 4.61 14.36 -25.96
N LYS A 402 5.28 15.24 -25.20
CA LYS A 402 5.71 14.96 -23.83
C LYS A 402 4.52 14.81 -22.88
N ASP A 403 3.45 15.60 -23.04
CA ASP A 403 2.25 15.46 -22.22
C ASP A 403 1.60 14.08 -22.38
N ILE A 404 1.47 13.60 -23.61
CA ILE A 404 0.92 12.25 -23.84
C ILE A 404 1.88 11.16 -23.38
N ILE A 405 3.20 11.35 -23.54
CA ILE A 405 4.20 10.42 -23.01
C ILE A 405 4.06 10.31 -21.51
N ASP A 406 4.04 11.42 -20.79
CA ASP A 406 4.00 11.42 -19.32
C ASP A 406 2.69 10.82 -18.82
N GLN A 407 1.55 11.22 -19.39
CA GLN A 407 0.26 10.67 -18.98
C GLN A 407 0.12 9.19 -19.30
N ILE A 408 0.52 8.73 -20.49
CA ILE A 408 0.44 7.32 -20.88
C ILE A 408 1.47 6.51 -20.10
N THR A 409 2.68 7.01 -19.94
CA THR A 409 3.75 6.36 -19.16
C THR A 409 3.34 6.23 -17.71
N GLU A 410 2.76 7.24 -17.08
CA GLU A 410 2.26 7.15 -15.70
C GLU A 410 1.08 6.18 -15.62
N ARG A 411 0.05 6.40 -16.46
CA ARG A 411 -1.18 5.60 -16.50
C ARG A 411 -0.87 4.13 -16.72
N CYS A 412 0.01 3.82 -17.67
CA CYS A 412 0.37 2.47 -18.05
C CYS A 412 1.58 1.94 -17.26
N SER A 413 2.28 2.83 -16.53
CA SER A 413 3.54 2.56 -15.84
C SER A 413 4.57 1.88 -16.71
N LEU A 414 4.84 2.53 -17.85
CA LEU A 414 5.96 2.18 -18.73
C LEU A 414 7.26 2.58 -18.01
N ILE A 415 8.31 1.76 -18.15
CA ILE A 415 9.63 2.02 -17.55
C ILE A 415 10.49 2.79 -18.55
N ASN A 416 10.69 2.21 -19.74
CA ASN A 416 11.51 2.77 -20.81
C ASN A 416 10.66 2.89 -22.09
N PRO A 417 9.71 3.84 -22.16
CA PRO A 417 8.85 3.99 -23.31
C PRO A 417 9.64 4.40 -24.58
N THR A 418 9.38 3.65 -25.65
CA THR A 418 9.65 3.98 -27.06
C THR A 418 8.32 4.33 -27.73
N VAL A 419 8.21 5.50 -28.35
CA VAL A 419 6.97 5.98 -28.98
C VAL A 419 7.13 6.08 -30.48
N LEU A 420 6.24 5.43 -31.21
CA LEU A 420 6.21 5.42 -32.66
C LEU A 420 4.88 5.94 -33.21
N LYS A 421 4.97 6.60 -34.37
CA LYS A 421 3.83 6.96 -35.21
C LYS A 421 3.98 6.22 -36.54
N GLY A 422 3.18 5.18 -36.76
CA GLY A 422 3.49 4.20 -37.80
C GLY A 422 4.87 3.59 -37.56
N ASP A 423 5.76 3.68 -38.54
CA ASP A 423 7.16 3.23 -38.44
C ASP A 423 8.13 4.34 -37.99
N GLN A 424 7.65 5.58 -37.82
CA GLN A 424 8.49 6.70 -37.41
C GLN A 424 8.71 6.69 -35.89
N LEU A 425 9.96 6.58 -35.46
CA LEU A 425 10.38 6.76 -34.07
C LEU A 425 10.29 8.24 -33.67
N LEU A 426 9.47 8.55 -32.67
CA LEU A 426 9.28 9.91 -32.16
C LEU A 426 9.98 10.14 -30.82
N TYR A 427 10.09 9.11 -30.00
CA TYR A 427 10.67 9.18 -28.66
C TYR A 427 11.25 7.83 -28.24
N GLU A 428 12.36 7.86 -27.50
CA GLU A 428 12.91 6.70 -26.81
C GLU A 428 13.50 7.15 -25.48
N SER A 429 13.49 6.25 -24.49
CA SER A 429 14.09 6.47 -23.18
C SER A 429 14.83 5.22 -22.75
N GLY A 430 15.93 5.39 -22.00
CA GLY A 430 16.79 4.31 -21.56
C GLY A 430 18.15 4.85 -21.12
N GLU A 431 18.90 4.03 -20.38
CA GLU A 431 20.23 4.39 -19.89
C GLU A 431 21.30 4.36 -21.01
N ASP A 432 21.00 3.71 -22.13
CA ASP A 432 21.93 3.49 -23.25
C ASP A 432 21.95 4.64 -24.28
N LEU A 433 21.15 5.70 -24.09
CA LEU A 433 21.05 6.82 -25.02
C LEU A 433 22.22 7.81 -24.92
N GLU A 434 22.71 8.27 -26.06
CA GLU A 434 23.70 9.34 -26.13
C GLU A 434 23.08 10.71 -25.76
N LYS A 435 23.91 11.65 -25.29
CA LYS A 435 23.41 12.96 -24.84
C LYS A 435 22.72 13.74 -25.95
N GLU A 436 23.21 13.59 -27.18
CA GLU A 436 22.66 14.19 -28.38
C GLU A 436 21.25 13.66 -28.69
N GLU A 437 21.02 12.35 -28.49
CA GLU A 437 19.72 11.70 -28.67
C GLU A 437 18.72 12.19 -27.62
N VAL A 438 19.14 12.26 -26.35
CA VAL A 438 18.31 12.81 -25.26
C VAL A 438 17.85 14.24 -25.59
N GLN A 439 18.77 15.10 -26.04
CA GLN A 439 18.44 16.48 -26.43
C GLN A 439 17.51 16.54 -27.66
N MET A 440 17.68 15.62 -28.61
CA MET A 440 16.80 15.52 -29.77
C MET A 440 15.37 15.18 -29.33
N TYR A 441 15.21 14.14 -28.51
CA TYR A 441 13.91 13.71 -28.01
C TYR A 441 13.25 14.75 -27.11
N GLU A 442 14.00 15.49 -26.29
CA GLU A 442 13.46 16.62 -25.54
C GLU A 442 12.89 17.73 -26.45
N LYS A 443 13.56 18.01 -27.58
CA LYS A 443 13.06 19.00 -28.56
C LYS A 443 11.81 18.52 -29.27
N VAL A 444 11.76 17.25 -29.68
CA VAL A 444 10.58 16.65 -30.33
C VAL A 444 9.42 16.56 -29.33
N GLY A 445 9.69 16.20 -28.07
CA GLY A 445 8.71 16.10 -27.00
C GLY A 445 7.93 17.40 -26.75
N LYS A 446 8.55 18.57 -26.96
CA LYS A 446 7.91 19.88 -26.78
C LYS A 446 6.98 20.29 -27.93
N LYS A 447 7.03 19.60 -29.07
CA LYS A 447 6.16 19.91 -30.21
C LYS A 447 4.72 19.48 -29.91
N LYS A 448 3.77 20.25 -30.42
CA LYS A 448 2.34 19.91 -30.34
C LYS A 448 2.03 18.71 -31.22
N LEU A 449 1.00 17.94 -30.86
CA LEU A 449 0.62 16.76 -31.62
C LEU A 449 0.27 17.11 -33.08
N ILE A 450 -0.42 18.22 -33.30
CA ILE A 450 -0.73 18.69 -34.66
C ILE A 450 0.51 19.08 -35.48
N GLU A 451 1.58 19.58 -34.84
CA GLU A 451 2.86 19.91 -35.49
C GLU A 451 3.65 18.67 -35.89
N LEU A 452 3.44 17.56 -35.17
CA LEU A 452 3.94 16.23 -35.52
C LEU A 452 3.00 15.53 -36.54
N GLY A 453 1.99 16.25 -37.03
CA GLY A 453 1.04 15.80 -38.04
C GLY A 453 0.06 14.75 -37.54
N PHE A 454 -0.18 14.65 -36.23
CA PHE A 454 -1.23 13.79 -35.70
C PHE A 454 -2.62 14.30 -36.10
N LYS A 455 -3.55 13.38 -36.37
CA LYS A 455 -4.96 13.67 -36.72
C LYS A 455 -5.92 12.89 -35.82
N ASP A 456 -7.19 13.33 -35.79
CA ASP A 456 -8.26 12.56 -35.14
C ASP A 456 -8.34 11.14 -35.71
N GLY A 457 -8.39 10.15 -34.83
CA GLY A 457 -8.39 8.73 -35.17
C GLY A 457 -7.02 8.14 -35.51
N GLU A 458 -5.94 8.93 -35.47
CA GLU A 458 -4.60 8.43 -35.76
C GLU A 458 -4.03 7.59 -34.62
N THR A 459 -3.18 6.63 -34.96
CA THR A 459 -2.59 5.70 -33.98
C THR A 459 -1.20 6.14 -33.56
N VAL A 460 -0.91 5.97 -32.28
CA VAL A 460 0.42 6.10 -31.68
C VAL A 460 0.74 4.84 -30.90
N LEU A 461 1.93 4.29 -31.14
CA LEU A 461 2.37 3.03 -30.56
C LEU A 461 3.37 3.33 -29.44
N PHE A 462 3.05 2.87 -28.24
CA PHE A 462 3.95 2.88 -27.10
C PHE A 462 4.51 1.47 -26.93
N LYS A 463 5.81 1.33 -27.15
CA LYS A 463 6.57 0.13 -26.80
C LYS A 463 7.34 0.41 -25.53
N ASP A 464 7.55 -0.62 -24.74
CA ASP A 464 8.43 -0.69 -23.60
C ASP A 464 8.90 -2.15 -23.57
N ASP A 465 9.95 -2.46 -22.81
CA ASP A 465 10.48 -3.82 -22.69
C ASP A 465 9.41 -4.84 -22.27
N ILE A 466 8.34 -4.33 -21.65
CA ILE A 466 7.30 -5.09 -21.00
C ILE A 466 6.02 -5.22 -21.83
N LYS A 467 5.72 -4.25 -22.69
CA LYS A 467 4.47 -4.24 -23.44
C LYS A 467 4.50 -3.33 -24.65
N THR A 468 3.70 -3.70 -25.63
CA THR A 468 3.35 -2.83 -26.76
C THR A 468 1.88 -2.47 -26.63
N MET A 469 1.58 -1.18 -26.68
CA MET A 469 0.24 -0.63 -26.57
C MET A 469 0.01 0.35 -27.70
N THR A 470 -1.10 0.18 -28.42
CA THR A 470 -1.52 1.14 -29.44
C THR A 470 -2.58 2.04 -28.84
N PHE A 471 -2.45 3.35 -29.05
CA PHE A 471 -3.47 4.32 -28.71
C PHE A 471 -4.02 4.96 -29.98
N ILE A 472 -5.34 5.06 -30.07
CA ILE A 472 -6.05 5.87 -31.06
C ILE A 472 -6.30 7.24 -30.41
N LEU A 473 -5.73 8.29 -30.99
CA LEU A 473 -5.98 9.66 -30.55
C LEU A 473 -7.39 10.06 -30.97
N LYS A 474 -8.17 10.62 -30.03
CA LYS A 474 -9.52 11.13 -30.26
C LYS A 474 -9.54 12.62 -29.95
N GLU A 475 -9.84 13.43 -30.96
CA GLU A 475 -9.92 14.88 -30.80
C GLU A 475 -11.05 15.25 -29.84
N GLU A 476 -10.72 16.07 -28.84
CA GLU A 476 -11.70 16.60 -27.90
C GLU A 476 -12.58 17.65 -28.59
N ASN A 477 -13.72 17.20 -29.15
CA ASN A 477 -14.66 18.08 -29.84
C ASN A 477 -15.41 19.03 -28.88
N ARG A 478 -14.78 20.16 -28.53
CA ARG A 478 -15.39 21.24 -27.72
C ARG A 478 -16.74 21.76 -28.28
N LYS A 479 -16.99 21.58 -29.58
CA LYS A 479 -18.26 21.98 -30.21
C LYS A 479 -19.45 21.08 -29.88
N HIS A 480 -19.24 19.80 -29.55
CA HIS A 480 -20.34 18.89 -29.28
C HIS A 480 -20.82 18.93 -27.82
N ASP A 481 -19.94 19.26 -26.88
CA ASP A 481 -20.30 19.38 -25.47
C ASP A 481 -20.94 20.73 -25.12
N ALA A 482 -20.54 21.82 -25.79
CA ALA A 482 -21.24 23.10 -25.72
C ALA A 482 -22.69 22.99 -26.22
N ILE A 483 -22.92 22.25 -27.32
CA ILE A 483 -24.28 21.99 -27.85
C ILE A 483 -25.08 21.08 -26.91
N LYS A 484 -24.45 20.12 -26.22
CA LYS A 484 -25.13 19.28 -25.23
C LYS A 484 -25.50 20.04 -23.95
N GLU A 485 -24.70 21.02 -23.54
CA GLU A 485 -25.03 21.93 -22.45
C GLU A 485 -26.15 22.91 -22.86
N GLU A 486 -26.10 23.50 -24.05
CA GLU A 486 -27.19 24.34 -24.58
C GLU A 486 -28.52 23.58 -24.77
N ILE A 487 -28.47 22.31 -25.19
CA ILE A 487 -29.66 21.44 -25.29
C ILE A 487 -30.18 21.01 -23.89
N LYS A 488 -29.29 20.92 -22.89
CA LYS A 488 -29.70 20.67 -21.49
C LYS A 488 -30.33 21.91 -20.84
N ASP A 489 -29.85 23.10 -21.13
CA ASP A 489 -30.40 24.34 -20.59
C ASP A 489 -31.69 24.77 -21.30
N SER A 490 -31.82 24.53 -22.62
CA SER A 490 -33.08 24.77 -23.35
C SER A 490 -34.22 23.82 -22.96
N LYS A 491 -33.92 22.63 -22.40
CA LYS A 491 -34.92 21.71 -21.84
C LYS A 491 -35.31 22.00 -20.39
N LYS A 492 -34.67 22.96 -19.72
CA LYS A 492 -35.11 23.45 -18.39
C LYS A 492 -36.13 24.59 -18.46
N HIS A 493 -36.43 25.09 -19.66
CA HIS A 493 -37.37 26.21 -19.88
C HIS A 493 -38.54 25.85 -20.81
N PHE A 494 -38.91 24.57 -20.88
CA PHE A 494 -40.18 24.10 -21.43
C PHE A 494 -40.90 23.17 -20.46
#